data_AF-A0A3C0KEB9-F1
#
_entry.id   AF-A0A3C0KEB9-F1
#
_cell.length_a   1.000
_cell.length_b   1.000
_cell.length_c   1.000
_cell.angle_alpha   90.00
_cell.angle_beta   90.00
_cell.angle_gamma   90.00
#
_symmetry.space_group_name_H-M   'P 1'
#
loop_
_entity.id
_entity.type
_entity.pdbx_description
1 polymer ?
#
loop_
_entity_poly.entity_id
_entity_poly.type
_entity_poly.pdbx_seq_one_letter_code
_entity_poly.pdbx_strand_id
1 'polypeptide(L)'
;LLAEPHRRRLLEHIWQRTSLSRRQFRSLYLAPLERYAELVQQFPASEAHHHAWPGGMLDHGLEIVAYALKLRQSHLLPAGASPEAQAAQAEAWTAGTAYAALLHDIGKIAVDLHVEQADGLVWHPWHGPLRQPYRFRYRTDREYRLHGAATGLLYTRVLDAGILDWLSDYQDLWSAL
;
A
#
# COMPACT_ATOMS: atom_id res chain seq x y z
N LEU A 1 -15.06 4.40 0.96
CA LEU A 1 -13.77 5.11 1.03
C LEU A 1 -13.23 5.49 -0.35
N LEU A 2 -13.06 4.54 -1.28
CA LEU A 2 -12.50 4.78 -2.61
C LEU A 2 -13.42 5.49 -3.62
N ALA A 3 -14.70 5.67 -3.28
CA ALA A 3 -15.69 6.29 -4.19
C ALA A 3 -15.54 7.81 -4.33
N GLU A 4 -14.76 8.46 -3.46
CA GLU A 4 -14.51 9.91 -3.51
C GLU A 4 -13.95 10.31 -4.90
N PRO A 5 -14.41 11.43 -5.50
CA PRO A 5 -14.01 11.81 -6.86
C PRO A 5 -12.50 11.92 -7.06
N HIS A 6 -11.78 12.45 -6.07
CA HIS A 6 -10.32 12.54 -6.12
C HIS A 6 -9.66 11.15 -6.14
N ARG A 7 -10.08 10.24 -5.26
CA ARG A 7 -9.56 8.86 -5.19
C ARG A 7 -9.88 8.07 -6.45
N ARG A 8 -11.06 8.25 -7.03
CA ARG A 8 -11.41 7.67 -8.34
C ARG A 8 -10.50 8.13 -9.46
N ARG A 9 -10.11 9.41 -9.49
CA ARG A 9 -9.12 9.92 -10.46
C ARG A 9 -7.75 9.27 -10.26
N LEU A 10 -7.30 9.08 -9.02
CA LEU A 10 -6.04 8.38 -8.75
C LEU A 10 -6.11 6.91 -9.20
N LEU A 11 -7.20 6.20 -8.91
CA LEU A 11 -7.39 4.82 -9.38
C LEU A 11 -7.38 4.73 -10.92
N GLU A 12 -7.98 5.69 -11.62
CA GLU A 12 -7.94 5.76 -13.08
C GLU A 12 -6.52 6.02 -13.59
N HIS A 13 -5.76 6.91 -12.94
CA HIS A 13 -4.35 7.12 -13.28
C HIS A 13 -3.48 5.86 -13.05
N ILE A 14 -3.75 5.10 -11.98
CA ILE A 14 -3.06 3.82 -11.72
C ILE A 14 -3.41 2.84 -12.84
N TRP A 15 -4.69 2.67 -13.16
CA TRP A 15 -5.16 1.80 -14.25
C TRP A 15 -4.50 2.14 -15.59
N GLN A 16 -4.50 3.41 -16.00
CA GLN A 16 -3.93 3.87 -17.26
C GLN A 16 -2.41 3.64 -17.38
N ARG A 17 -1.72 3.45 -16.25
CA ARG A 17 -0.28 3.18 -16.21
C ARG A 17 0.05 1.68 -16.16
N THR A 18 -0.98 0.83 -16.09
CA THR A 18 -0.85 -0.62 -16.24
C THR A 18 -1.30 -1.03 -17.65
N SER A 19 -0.66 -2.04 -18.24
CA SER A 19 -1.05 -2.57 -19.56
C SER A 19 -1.89 -3.85 -19.43
N LEU A 20 -2.75 -3.90 -18.40
CA LEU A 20 -3.48 -5.10 -18.00
C LEU A 20 -4.89 -5.15 -18.55
N SER A 21 -5.49 -6.36 -18.57
CA SER A 21 -6.94 -6.48 -18.68
C SER A 21 -7.64 -5.99 -17.41
N ARG A 22 -8.92 -5.61 -17.50
CA ARG A 22 -9.73 -5.21 -16.33
C ARG A 22 -9.73 -6.28 -15.23
N ARG A 23 -9.72 -7.56 -15.63
CA ARG A 23 -9.66 -8.70 -14.69
C ARG A 23 -8.33 -8.74 -13.94
N GLN A 24 -7.21 -8.63 -14.66
CA GLN A 24 -5.88 -8.65 -14.04
C GLN A 24 -5.64 -7.41 -13.16
N PHE A 25 -6.09 -6.23 -13.60
CA PHE A 25 -5.99 -5.03 -12.77
C PHE A 25 -6.83 -5.15 -11.49
N ARG A 26 -8.02 -5.76 -11.59
CA ARG A 26 -8.84 -5.99 -10.40
C ARG A 26 -8.10 -6.87 -9.38
N SER A 27 -7.47 -7.96 -9.82
CA SER A 27 -6.76 -8.86 -8.90
C SER A 27 -5.45 -8.27 -8.38
N LEU A 28 -4.64 -7.68 -9.26
CA LEU A 28 -3.29 -7.23 -8.91
C LEU A 28 -3.24 -5.85 -8.28
N TYR A 29 -4.19 -4.95 -8.55
CA TYR A 29 -4.11 -3.56 -8.08
C TYR A 29 -5.33 -3.18 -7.25
N LEU A 30 -6.54 -3.34 -7.79
CA LEU A 30 -7.74 -2.86 -7.10
C LEU A 30 -7.98 -3.61 -5.77
N ALA A 31 -7.86 -4.94 -5.75
CA ALA A 31 -8.07 -5.72 -4.53
C ALA A 31 -7.07 -5.37 -3.40
N PRO A 32 -5.74 -5.26 -3.66
CA PRO A 32 -4.80 -4.71 -2.68
C PRO A 32 -5.16 -3.30 -2.21
N LEU A 33 -5.55 -2.39 -3.12
CA LEU A 33 -5.92 -1.03 -2.76
C LEU A 33 -7.21 -0.97 -1.92
N GLU A 34 -8.17 -1.85 -2.17
CA GLU A 34 -9.37 -2.02 -1.36
C GLU A 34 -9.02 -2.51 0.06
N ARG A 35 -8.17 -3.53 0.18
CA ARG A 35 -7.70 -4.04 1.48
C ARG A 35 -6.89 -3.00 2.26
N TYR A 36 -6.04 -2.25 1.57
CA TYR A 36 -5.31 -1.11 2.15
C TYR A 36 -6.30 -0.05 2.67
N ALA A 37 -7.30 0.33 1.87
CA ALA A 37 -8.31 1.31 2.25
C ALA A 37 -9.14 0.85 3.47
N GLU A 38 -9.51 -0.43 3.53
CA GLU A 38 -10.21 -1.01 4.68
C GLU A 38 -9.38 -0.99 5.96
N LEU A 39 -8.05 -1.13 5.83
CA LEU A 39 -7.14 -1.15 6.97
C LEU A 39 -6.82 0.25 7.49
N VAL A 40 -6.53 1.21 6.61
CA VAL A 40 -6.13 2.57 7.01
C VAL A 40 -7.30 3.53 7.25
N GLN A 41 -8.47 3.24 6.65
CA GLN A 41 -9.72 3.98 6.84
C GLN A 41 -9.58 5.51 6.85
N GLN A 42 -9.83 6.13 8.01
CA GLN A 42 -9.82 7.57 8.22
C GLN A 42 -8.53 8.04 8.90
N PHE A 43 -7.51 7.19 9.02
CA PHE A 43 -6.27 7.61 9.64
C PHE A 43 -5.59 8.70 8.78
N PRO A 44 -5.06 9.75 9.42
CA PRO A 44 -4.17 10.70 8.77
C PRO A 44 -2.81 10.04 8.49
N ALA A 45 -2.08 10.52 7.47
CA ALA A 45 -0.72 10.05 7.20
C ALA A 45 0.35 10.79 8.03
N SER A 46 -0.02 11.94 8.60
CA SER A 46 0.85 12.75 9.46
C SER A 46 0.06 13.50 10.54
N GLU A 47 0.75 13.93 11.61
CA GLU A 47 0.11 14.58 12.75
C GLU A 47 -0.30 16.04 12.46
N ALA A 48 0.52 16.77 11.70
CA ALA A 48 0.34 18.20 11.48
C ALA A 48 0.87 18.71 10.12
N HIS A 49 1.15 17.82 9.17
CA HIS A 49 1.74 18.16 7.87
C HIS A 49 0.83 17.74 6.71
N HIS A 50 1.42 17.44 5.55
CA HIS A 50 0.70 16.86 4.41
C HIS A 50 -0.08 15.62 4.84
N HIS A 51 -1.33 15.51 4.40
CA HIS A 51 -2.23 14.41 4.72
C HIS A 51 -2.62 14.28 6.22
N ALA A 52 -2.59 15.38 6.99
CA ALA A 52 -3.06 15.44 8.38
C ALA A 52 -4.60 15.60 8.51
N TRP A 53 -5.37 14.92 7.65
CA TRP A 53 -6.84 14.96 7.66
C TRP A 53 -7.43 13.55 7.70
N PRO A 54 -8.73 13.39 8.02
CA PRO A 54 -9.41 12.10 7.96
C PRO A 54 -9.29 11.45 6.57
N GLY A 55 -8.68 10.26 6.53
CA GLY A 55 -8.42 9.50 5.31
C GLY A 55 -7.15 9.92 4.55
N GLY A 56 -6.33 10.79 5.14
CA GLY A 56 -5.07 11.23 4.55
C GLY A 56 -4.10 10.10 4.26
N MET A 57 -4.07 9.03 5.07
CA MET A 57 -3.24 7.85 4.83
C MET A 57 -3.65 7.09 3.55
N LEU A 58 -4.94 7.08 3.24
CA LEU A 58 -5.46 6.50 2.01
C LEU A 58 -5.09 7.36 0.80
N ASP A 59 -5.27 8.67 0.91
CA ASP A 59 -4.92 9.61 -0.16
C ASP A 59 -3.43 9.55 -0.49
N HIS A 60 -2.57 9.65 0.54
CA HIS A 60 -1.11 9.53 0.41
C HIS A 60 -0.70 8.23 -0.28
N GLY A 61 -1.22 7.08 0.18
CA GLY A 61 -0.91 5.78 -0.44
C GLY A 61 -1.27 5.73 -1.93
N LEU A 62 -2.46 6.20 -2.31
CA LEU A 62 -2.90 6.23 -3.71
C LEU A 62 -2.05 7.17 -4.57
N GLU A 63 -1.68 8.33 -4.04
CA GLU A 63 -0.82 9.30 -4.73
C GLU A 63 0.58 8.76 -4.97
N ILE A 64 1.20 8.15 -3.95
CA ILE A 64 2.54 7.57 -4.03
C ILE A 64 2.56 6.39 -5.02
N VAL A 65 1.54 5.52 -5.04
CA VAL A 65 1.42 4.46 -6.05
C VAL A 65 1.31 5.06 -7.46
N ALA A 66 0.43 6.04 -7.64
CA ALA A 66 0.25 6.68 -8.94
C ALA A 66 1.55 7.32 -9.43
N TYR A 67 2.29 8.00 -8.55
CA TYR A 67 3.58 8.61 -8.86
C TYR A 67 4.67 7.57 -9.16
N ALA A 68 4.79 6.52 -8.35
CA ALA A 68 5.75 5.45 -8.55
C ALA A 68 5.55 4.76 -9.91
N LEU A 69 4.30 4.48 -10.29
CA LEU A 69 3.97 3.92 -11.61
C LEU A 69 4.32 4.88 -12.75
N LYS A 70 4.16 6.19 -12.56
CA LYS A 70 4.58 7.19 -13.57
C LYS A 70 6.09 7.15 -13.77
N LEU A 71 6.88 7.07 -12.70
CA LEU A 71 8.34 6.94 -12.80
C LEU A 71 8.77 5.59 -13.39
N ARG A 72 8.06 4.51 -13.04
CA ARG A 72 8.33 3.16 -13.55
C ARG A 72 8.24 3.07 -15.08
N GLN A 73 7.40 3.88 -15.72
CA GLN A 73 7.27 3.90 -17.19
C GLN A 73 8.55 4.32 -17.92
N SER A 74 9.44 5.09 -17.28
CA SER A 74 10.72 5.50 -17.88
C SER A 74 11.89 4.57 -17.54
N HIS A 75 11.66 3.45 -16.85
CA HIS A 75 12.70 2.54 -16.40
C HIS A 75 12.43 1.12 -16.91
N LEU A 76 13.45 0.51 -17.51
CA LEU A 76 13.44 -0.91 -17.85
C LEU A 76 13.99 -1.70 -16.67
N LEU A 77 13.15 -2.55 -16.06
CA LEU A 77 13.49 -3.36 -14.89
C LEU A 77 13.33 -4.86 -15.23
N PRO A 78 14.18 -5.75 -14.68
CA PRO A 78 15.31 -5.45 -13.79
C PRO A 78 16.44 -4.68 -14.50
N ALA A 79 17.11 -3.79 -13.78
CA ALA A 79 18.24 -3.04 -14.34
C ALA A 79 19.40 -3.99 -14.68
N GLY A 80 19.97 -3.87 -15.88
CA GLY A 80 21.08 -4.71 -16.34
C GLY A 80 20.70 -6.10 -16.88
N ALA A 81 19.42 -6.49 -16.82
CA ALA A 81 18.93 -7.72 -17.45
C ALA A 81 18.79 -7.57 -18.98
N SER A 82 18.76 -8.69 -19.72
CA SER A 82 18.50 -8.65 -21.17
C SER A 82 17.09 -8.14 -21.47
N PRO A 83 16.83 -7.57 -22.67
CA PRO A 83 15.50 -7.12 -23.05
C PRO A 83 14.42 -8.20 -22.94
N GLU A 84 14.75 -9.46 -23.26
CA GLU A 84 13.84 -10.61 -23.14
C GLU A 84 13.49 -10.90 -21.69
N ALA A 85 14.48 -10.87 -20.79
CA ALA A 85 14.27 -11.07 -19.36
C ALA A 85 13.47 -9.91 -18.74
N GLN A 86 13.74 -8.67 -19.14
CA GLN A 86 12.95 -7.50 -18.74
C GLN A 86 11.50 -7.61 -19.20
N ALA A 87 11.27 -8.00 -20.46
CA ALA A 87 9.93 -8.20 -21.00
C ALA A 87 9.17 -9.33 -20.26
N ALA A 88 9.85 -10.44 -19.96
CA ALA A 88 9.26 -11.59 -19.27
C ALA A 88 8.79 -11.28 -17.85
N GLN A 89 9.43 -10.31 -17.17
CA GLN A 89 9.14 -9.95 -15.78
C GLN A 89 8.52 -8.56 -15.62
N ALA A 90 8.19 -7.88 -16.72
CA ALA A 90 7.81 -6.47 -16.72
C ALA A 90 6.61 -6.18 -15.80
N GLU A 91 5.60 -7.05 -15.80
CA GLU A 91 4.43 -6.89 -14.94
C GLU A 91 4.77 -7.11 -13.45
N ALA A 92 5.57 -8.14 -13.14
CA ALA A 92 6.01 -8.39 -11.77
C ALA A 92 6.73 -7.17 -11.18
N TRP A 93 7.68 -6.60 -11.93
CA TRP A 93 8.38 -5.38 -11.50
C TRP A 93 7.48 -4.16 -11.37
N THR A 94 6.45 -4.04 -12.21
CA THR A 94 5.48 -2.93 -12.15
C THR A 94 4.58 -3.06 -10.92
N ALA A 95 4.04 -4.26 -10.69
CA ALA A 95 3.22 -4.57 -9.52
C ALA A 95 4.03 -4.43 -8.22
N GLY A 96 5.24 -4.98 -8.17
CA GLY A 96 6.14 -4.86 -7.02
C GLY A 96 6.49 -3.41 -6.68
N THR A 97 6.72 -2.57 -7.70
CA THR A 97 6.92 -1.12 -7.49
C THR A 97 5.67 -0.47 -6.89
N ALA A 98 4.48 -0.83 -7.36
CA ALA A 98 3.22 -0.35 -6.78
C ALA A 98 3.02 -0.83 -5.35
N TYR A 99 3.38 -2.08 -5.02
CA TYR A 99 3.24 -2.62 -3.67
C TYR A 99 4.21 -1.99 -2.69
N ALA A 100 5.48 -1.83 -3.06
CA ALA A 100 6.46 -1.09 -2.26
C ALA A 100 5.98 0.33 -1.99
N ALA A 101 5.49 1.03 -3.02
CA ALA A 101 4.92 2.36 -2.92
C ALA A 101 3.68 2.41 -1.99
N LEU A 102 2.78 1.44 -2.08
CA LEU A 102 1.58 1.37 -1.25
C LEU A 102 1.90 1.11 0.23
N LEU A 103 2.87 0.24 0.49
CA LEU A 103 3.17 -0.29 1.81
C LEU A 103 4.23 0.51 2.57
N HIS A 104 4.97 1.41 1.91
CA HIS A 104 6.15 2.07 2.50
C HIS A 104 5.90 2.69 3.88
N ASP A 105 4.73 3.31 4.08
CA ASP A 105 4.37 4.01 5.31
C ASP A 105 3.31 3.28 6.14
N ILE A 106 2.86 2.07 5.74
CA ILE A 106 1.75 1.39 6.43
C ILE A 106 2.11 1.02 7.87
N GLY A 107 3.39 0.83 8.19
CA GLY A 107 3.84 0.61 9.57
C GLY A 107 3.43 1.73 10.54
N LYS A 108 3.23 2.97 10.06
CA LYS A 108 2.82 4.11 10.89
C LYS A 108 1.52 3.84 11.66
N ILE A 109 0.53 3.20 11.03
CA ILE A 109 -0.76 2.92 11.69
C ILE A 109 -0.63 1.91 12.84
N ALA A 110 0.48 1.17 12.92
CA ALA A 110 0.74 0.21 13.98
C ALA A 110 1.52 0.83 15.16
N VAL A 111 2.40 1.80 14.91
CA VAL A 111 3.36 2.26 15.92
C VAL A 111 3.29 3.75 16.24
N ASP A 112 2.73 4.57 15.35
CA ASP A 112 2.56 6.00 15.59
C ASP A 112 1.20 6.32 16.23
N LEU A 113 0.20 5.44 16.04
CA LEU A 113 -1.16 5.62 16.53
C LEU A 113 -1.46 4.69 17.70
N HIS A 114 -2.14 5.24 18.70
CA HIS A 114 -2.87 4.48 19.71
C HIS A 114 -4.34 4.51 19.35
N VAL A 115 -4.92 3.34 19.05
CA VAL A 115 -6.30 3.21 18.57
C VAL A 115 -7.11 2.41 19.58
N GLU A 116 -8.27 2.95 19.96
CA GLU A 116 -9.22 2.30 20.86
C GLU A 116 -10.57 2.19 20.17
N GLN A 117 -11.12 0.98 20.19
CA GLN A 117 -12.45 0.72 19.67
C GLN A 117 -13.54 1.12 20.68
N ALA A 118 -14.80 1.14 20.24
CA ALA A 118 -15.94 1.56 21.06
C ALA A 118 -16.12 0.75 22.36
N ASP A 119 -15.67 -0.51 22.38
CA ASP A 119 -15.67 -1.39 23.56
C ASP A 119 -14.48 -1.15 24.51
N GLY A 120 -13.60 -0.20 24.18
CA GLY A 120 -12.41 0.15 24.95
C GLY A 120 -11.20 -0.75 24.67
N LEU A 121 -11.30 -1.73 23.77
CA LEU A 121 -10.17 -2.57 23.40
C LEU A 121 -9.19 -1.80 22.51
N VAL A 122 -7.90 -2.01 22.77
CA VAL A 122 -6.82 -1.49 21.92
C VAL A 122 -6.80 -2.29 20.62
N TRP A 123 -6.80 -1.58 19.50
CA TRP A 123 -6.70 -2.19 18.19
C TRP A 123 -5.25 -2.27 17.73
N HIS A 124 -4.93 -3.38 17.07
CA HIS A 124 -3.70 -3.52 16.30
C HIS A 124 -4.00 -3.95 14.88
N PRO A 125 -3.28 -3.42 13.87
CA PRO A 125 -3.61 -3.65 12.47
C PRO A 125 -3.46 -5.10 12.00
N TRP A 126 -2.67 -5.93 12.67
CA TRP A 126 -2.58 -7.36 12.38
C TRP A 126 -3.84 -8.15 12.75
N HIS A 127 -4.74 -7.59 13.58
CA HIS A 127 -6.07 -8.17 13.83
C HIS A 127 -7.07 -7.87 12.71
N GLY A 128 -6.67 -7.07 11.71
CA GLY A 128 -7.50 -6.72 10.56
C GLY A 128 -8.23 -5.40 10.70
N PRO A 129 -9.10 -5.06 9.73
CA PRO A 129 -9.71 -3.74 9.65
C PRO A 129 -10.66 -3.48 10.81
N LEU A 130 -10.75 -2.23 11.24
CA LEU A 130 -11.71 -1.77 12.24
C LEU A 130 -13.14 -1.94 11.73
N ARG A 131 -14.02 -2.57 12.53
CA ARG A 131 -15.42 -2.83 12.17
C ARG A 131 -16.43 -2.07 13.01
N GLN A 132 -15.96 -1.34 14.02
CA GLN A 132 -16.78 -0.55 14.92
C GLN A 132 -16.21 0.86 15.05
N PRO A 133 -16.98 1.83 15.56
CA PRO A 133 -16.47 3.15 15.85
C PRO A 133 -15.21 3.08 16.72
N TYR A 134 -14.29 4.00 16.48
CA TYR A 134 -13.00 4.05 17.17
C TYR A 134 -12.60 5.50 17.40
N ARG A 135 -11.67 5.68 18.33
CA ARG A 135 -10.89 6.90 18.51
C ARG A 135 -9.42 6.55 18.36
N PHE A 136 -8.63 7.54 17.97
CA PHE A 136 -7.19 7.39 17.94
C PHE A 136 -6.53 8.66 18.43
N ARG A 137 -5.28 8.50 18.86
CA ARG A 137 -4.37 9.60 19.15
C ARG A 137 -2.97 9.22 18.71
N TYR A 138 -2.15 10.22 18.42
CA TYR A 138 -0.74 9.98 18.22
C TYR A 138 -0.08 9.57 19.54
N ARG A 139 0.88 8.64 19.42
CA ARG A 139 1.80 8.28 20.50
C ARG A 139 2.83 9.39 20.66
N THR A 140 3.29 9.64 21.88
CA THR A 140 4.30 10.65 22.20
C THR A 140 5.73 10.09 22.10
N ASP A 141 5.85 8.77 22.15
CA ASP A 141 7.07 7.96 22.18
C ASP A 141 7.31 7.25 20.84
N ARG A 142 7.06 7.92 19.71
CA ARG A 142 7.17 7.32 18.38
C ARG A 142 8.62 6.97 18.05
N GLU A 143 8.85 5.71 17.69
CA GLU A 143 10.15 5.21 17.24
C GLU A 143 10.11 4.91 15.73
N TYR A 144 10.62 5.85 14.91
CA TYR A 144 10.60 5.74 13.45
C TYR A 144 11.23 4.44 12.92
N ARG A 145 12.26 3.91 13.62
CA ARG A 145 12.91 2.64 13.28
C ARG A 145 11.98 1.43 13.29
N LEU A 146 10.86 1.50 14.02
CA LEU A 146 9.89 0.40 14.10
C LEU A 146 8.99 0.33 12.86
N HIS A 147 8.98 1.37 12.01
CA HIS A 147 8.11 1.43 10.82
C HIS A 147 8.35 0.24 9.90
N GLY A 148 9.61 -0.11 9.61
CA GLY A 148 9.94 -1.24 8.74
C GLY A 148 9.46 -2.59 9.28
N ALA A 149 9.74 -2.88 10.55
CA ALA A 149 9.29 -4.12 11.19
C ALA A 149 7.74 -4.22 11.23
N ALA A 150 7.08 -3.10 11.55
CA ALA A 150 5.62 -3.02 11.55
C ALA A 150 5.03 -3.17 10.14
N THR A 151 5.62 -2.57 9.12
CA THR A 151 5.23 -2.75 7.71
C THR A 151 5.29 -4.22 7.33
N GLY A 152 6.36 -4.94 7.70
CA GLY A 152 6.51 -6.39 7.50
C GLY A 152 5.32 -7.20 8.02
N LEU A 153 4.81 -6.90 9.22
CA LEU A 153 3.65 -7.56 9.81
C LEU A 153 2.34 -7.33 9.04
N LEU A 154 2.28 -6.27 8.21
CA LEU A 154 1.07 -5.83 7.52
C LEU A 154 1.04 -6.19 6.03
N TYR A 155 2.14 -6.71 5.46
CA TYR A 155 2.18 -7.18 4.08
C TYR A 155 1.00 -8.13 3.77
N THR A 156 0.78 -9.14 4.61
CA THR A 156 -0.27 -10.16 4.42
C THR A 156 -1.69 -9.65 4.69
N ARG A 157 -1.84 -8.43 5.22
CA ARG A 157 -3.15 -7.76 5.36
C ARG A 157 -3.58 -7.08 4.06
N VAL A 158 -2.62 -6.76 3.19
CA VAL A 158 -2.84 -6.00 1.95
C VAL A 158 -2.60 -6.85 0.71
N LEU A 159 -1.58 -7.69 0.71
CA LEU A 159 -1.30 -8.67 -0.34
C LEU A 159 -1.80 -10.04 0.11
N ASP A 160 -2.62 -10.68 -0.73
CA ASP A 160 -3.09 -12.03 -0.45
C ASP A 160 -2.01 -13.07 -0.80
N ALA A 161 -2.22 -14.31 -0.34
CA ALA A 161 -1.27 -15.39 -0.55
C ALA A 161 -0.95 -15.61 -2.04
N GLY A 162 -1.93 -15.49 -2.93
CA GLY A 162 -1.70 -15.69 -4.37
C GLY A 162 -0.76 -14.63 -4.98
N ILE A 163 -0.87 -13.37 -4.55
CA ILE A 163 0.09 -12.33 -4.95
C ILE A 163 1.48 -12.62 -4.38
N LEU A 164 1.56 -13.05 -3.11
CA LEU A 164 2.85 -13.33 -2.47
C LEU A 164 3.54 -14.55 -3.09
N ASP A 165 2.79 -15.62 -3.37
CA ASP A 165 3.28 -16.80 -4.08
C ASP A 165 3.83 -16.40 -5.45
N TRP A 166 3.07 -15.62 -6.21
CA TRP A 166 3.50 -15.11 -7.53
C TRP A 166 4.75 -14.23 -7.46
N LEU A 167 4.83 -13.31 -6.49
CA LEU A 167 6.02 -12.45 -6.33
C LEU A 167 7.27 -13.25 -5.93
N SER A 168 7.09 -14.33 -5.17
CA SER A 168 8.21 -15.16 -4.70
C SER A 168 8.93 -15.91 -5.83
N ASP A 169 8.29 -16.06 -7.00
CA ASP A 169 8.91 -16.62 -8.21
C ASP A 169 9.96 -15.66 -8.85
N TYR A 170 10.02 -14.39 -8.43
CA TYR A 170 10.93 -13.38 -8.96
C TYR A 170 11.95 -12.95 -7.91
N GLN A 171 13.03 -13.73 -7.73
CA GLN A 171 13.99 -13.56 -6.62
C GLN A 171 14.57 -12.15 -6.49
N ASP A 172 15.00 -11.52 -7.61
CA ASP A 172 15.58 -10.17 -7.58
C ASP A 172 14.58 -9.13 -7.08
N LEU A 173 13.33 -9.23 -7.55
CA LEU A 173 12.24 -8.36 -7.10
C LEU A 173 11.88 -8.64 -5.63
N TRP A 174 11.73 -9.92 -5.26
CA TRP A 174 11.38 -10.34 -3.92
C TRP A 174 12.38 -9.84 -2.87
N SER A 175 13.67 -9.82 -3.21
CA SER A 175 14.73 -9.32 -2.33
C SER A 175 14.71 -7.80 -2.12
N ALA A 176 14.00 -7.06 -2.97
CA ALA A 176 13.93 -5.59 -2.96
C ALA A 176 12.66 -5.04 -2.30
N LEU A 177 11.73 -5.91 -1.87
CA LEU A 177 10.47 -5.57 -1.17
C LEU A 177 10.61 -5.65 0.35
#